data_AF-A0A8S9GC53-F1
#
_entry.id   AF-A0A8S9GC53-F1
#
_cell.length_a   1.000
_cell.length_b   1.000
_cell.length_c   1.000
_cell.angle_alpha   90.00
_cell.angle_beta   90.00
_cell.angle_gamma   90.00
#
_symmetry.space_group_name_H-M   'P 1'
#
loop_
_entity.id
_entity.type
_entity.pdbx_description
1 polymer ?
#
loop_
_entity_poly.entity_id
_entity_poly.type
_entity_poly.pdbx_seq_one_letter_code
_entity_poly.pdbx_strand_id
1 'polypeptide(L)' 'MMGGVAAIVAKSAAAPIERVKLLLQNQGELIKTGHLTRPYTGLGNCFVRIFREEGVLSFWRGNQANVIRYFPTQV' A
#
# COMPACT_ATOMS: atom_id res chain seq x y z
N MET A 1 -28.39 -3.06 -2.83
CA MET A 1 -27.36 -2.15 -3.38
C MET A 1 -26.60 -1.36 -2.30
N MET A 2 -27.23 -0.89 -1.21
CA MET A 2 -26.54 -0.15 -0.13
C MET A 2 -25.41 -0.92 0.58
N GLY A 3 -25.54 -2.24 0.75
CA GLY A 3 -24.48 -3.07 1.37
C GLY A 3 -23.17 -3.13 0.57
N GLY A 4 -23.24 -2.98 -0.76
CA GLY A 4 -22.06 -2.99 -1.63
C GLY A 4 -21.22 -1.71 -1.46
N VAL A 5 -21.87 -0.55 -1.35
CA VAL A 5 -21.19 0.74 -1.16
C VAL A 5 -20.54 0.81 0.23
N ALA A 6 -21.22 0.35 1.27
CA ALA A 6 -20.67 0.29 2.62
C ALA A 6 -19.41 -0.61 2.69
N ALA A 7 -19.44 -1.75 2.01
CA ALA A 7 -18.28 -2.65 1.94
C ALA A 7 -17.08 -2.02 1.20
N ILE A 8 -17.32 -1.24 0.14
CA ILE A 8 -16.26 -0.54 -0.60
C ILE A 8 -15.63 0.55 0.26
N VAL A 9 -16.44 1.33 0.98
CA VAL A 9 -15.95 2.39 1.88
C VAL A 9 -15.17 1.78 3.04
N ALA A 10 -15.67 0.70 3.65
CA ALA A 10 -14.98 0.00 4.73
C ALA A 10 -13.64 -0.60 4.27
N LYS A 11 -13.60 -1.26 3.10
CA LYS A 11 -12.33 -1.77 2.53
C LYS A 11 -11.36 -0.65 2.17
N SER A 12 -11.85 0.48 1.67
CA SER A 12 -11.01 1.64 1.37
C SER A 12 -10.40 2.26 2.64
N ALA A 13 -11.17 2.32 3.73
CA ALA A 13 -10.68 2.80 5.01
C ALA A 13 -9.67 1.82 5.67
N ALA A 14 -9.85 0.51 5.48
CA ALA A 14 -8.96 -0.52 6.04
C ALA A 14 -7.67 -0.77 5.21
N ALA A 15 -7.73 -0.56 3.89
CA ALA A 15 -6.61 -0.75 2.96
C ALA A 15 -5.27 -0.11 3.41
N PRO A 16 -5.22 1.16 3.88
CA PRO A 16 -3.96 1.75 4.31
C PRO A 16 -3.36 1.06 5.55
N ILE A 17 -4.19 0.64 6.51
CA ILE A 17 -3.73 0.01 7.75
C ILE A 17 -3.16 -1.39 7.46
N GLU A 18 -3.84 -2.18 6.62
CA GLU A 18 -3.32 -3.48 6.17
C GLU A 18 -2.00 -3.33 5.41
N ARG A 19 -1.88 -2.35 4.51
CA ARG A 19 -0.65 -2.08 3.77
C ARG A 19 0.51 -1.74 4.71
N VAL A 20 0.30 -0.84 5.67
CA VAL A 20 1.35 -0.47 6.64
C VAL A 20 1.77 -1.67 7.48
N LYS A 21 0.83 -2.50 7.92
CA LYS A 21 1.13 -3.72 8.69
C LYS A 21 2.00 -4.68 7.89
N LEU A 22 1.67 -4.93 6.63
CA LEU A 22 2.45 -5.79 5.73
C LEU A 22 3.86 -5.22 5.49
N LEU A 23 3.99 -3.91 5.26
CA LEU A 23 5.28 -3.26 5.08
C LEU A 23 6.15 -3.33 6.34
N LEU A 24 5.56 -3.23 7.53
CA LEU A 24 6.27 -3.40 8.79
C LEU A 24 6.69 -4.86 9.03
N GLN A 25 5.86 -5.83 8.67
CA GLN A 25 6.22 -7.25 8.78
C GLN A 25 7.32 -7.64 7.79
N ASN A 26 7.24 -7.14 6.55
CA ASN A 26 8.17 -7.45 5.47
C ASN A 26 9.35 -6.47 5.39
N GLN A 27 9.50 -5.53 6.35
CA GLN A 27 10.58 -4.53 6.32
C GLN A 27 11.97 -5.17 6.27
N GLY A 28 12.15 -6.33 6.92
CA GLY A 28 13.42 -7.06 6.88
C GLY A 28 13.77 -7.58 5.49
N GLU A 29 12.76 -7.98 4.71
CA GLU A 29 12.94 -8.40 3.31
C GLU A 29 13.17 -7.19 2.40
N LEU A 30 12.42 -6.11 2.59
CA LEU A 30 12.56 -4.86 1.82
C LEU A 30 13.95 -4.22 2.00
N ILE A 31 14.56 -4.34 3.18
CA ILE A 31 15.93 -3.89 3.41
C ILE A 31 16.92 -4.80 2.67
N LYS A 32 16.72 -6.12 2.71
CA LYS A 32 17.58 -7.09 2.01
C LYS A 32 17.54 -6.92 0.49
N THR A 33 16.39 -6.58 -0.09
CA THR A 33 16.22 -6.33 -1.53
C THR A 33 16.59 -4.91 -1.95
N GLY A 34 17.07 -4.07 -1.02
CA GLY A 34 17.47 -2.68 -1.30
C GLY A 34 16.31 -1.72 -1.58
N HIS A 35 15.05 -2.18 -1.44
CA HIS A 35 13.86 -1.36 -1.63
C HIS A 35 13.59 -0.42 -0.44
N LEU A 36 14.18 -0.71 0.73
CA LEU A 36 14.05 0.10 1.92
C LEU A 36 15.43 0.43 2.51
N THR A 37 15.82 1.70 2.45
CA THR A 37 17.13 2.16 2.95
C THR A 37 17.19 2.23 4.48
N ARG A 38 16.03 2.41 5.15
CA ARG A 38 15.94 2.60 6.60
C ARG A 38 14.71 1.86 7.16
N PRO A 39 14.86 1.06 8.24
CA PRO A 39 13.74 0.38 8.86
C PRO A 39 12.68 1.38 9.36
N TYR A 40 11.43 0.94 9.42
CA TYR A 40 10.36 1.76 9.94
C TYR A 40 10.43 1.75 11.47
N THR A 41 10.58 2.93 12.10
CA THR A 41 10.59 3.03 13.57
C THR A 41 9.22 2.84 14.22
N GLY A 42 8.15 2.76 13.44
CA GLY A 42 6.80 2.46 13.93
C GLY A 42 5.73 2.61 12.85
N LEU A 43 4.48 2.25 13.19
CA LEU A 43 3.30 2.35 12.32
C LEU A 43 3.11 3.77 11.75
N GLY A 44 3.18 4.78 12.62
CA GLY A 44 3.02 6.19 12.22
C GLY A 44 4.13 6.67 11.28
N ASN A 45 5.39 6.28 11.52
CA ASN A 45 6.50 6.64 10.63
C ASN A 45 6.31 6.01 9.25
N CYS A 46 5.96 4.72 9.20
CA CYS A 46 5.67 4.03 7.95
C CYS A 46 4.54 4.72 7.17
N PHE A 47 3.44 5.08 7.86
CA PHE A 47 2.32 5.80 7.25
C PHE A 47 2.74 7.17 6.70
N VAL A 48 3.45 7.98 7.50
CA VAL A 48 3.90 9.33 7.08
C VAL A 48 4.90 9.24 5.92
N ARG A 49 5.81 8.26 5.93
CA ARG A 49 6.76 8.06 4.82
C ARG A 49 6.05 7.67 3.53
N ILE A 50 5.13 6.72 3.58
CA ILE A 50 4.32 6.36 2.41
C ILE A 50 3.54 7.58 1.89
N PHE A 51 2.92 8.33 2.81
CA PHE A 51 2.16 9.53 2.45
C PHE A 51 3.04 10.61 1.81
N ARG A 52 4.26 10.83 2.32
CA ARG A 52 5.18 11.88 1.82
C ARG A 52 5.98 11.47 0.58
N GLU A 53 6.42 10.21 0.51
CA GLU A 53 7.24 9.70 -0.60
C GLU A 53 6.39 9.25 -1.78
N GLU A 54 5.25 8.60 -1.54
CA GLU A 54 4.42 8.01 -2.59
C GLU A 54 3.05 8.70 -2.76
N GLY A 55 2.55 9.43 -1.74
CA GLY A 55 1.24 10.10 -1.76
C GLY A 55 0.08 9.25 -1.25
N VAL A 56 -1.07 9.89 -0.99
CA VAL A 56 -2.30 9.25 -0.46
C VAL A 56 -2.79 8.11 -1.35
N LEU A 57 -2.72 8.28 -2.67
CA LEU A 57 -3.18 7.27 -3.63
C LEU A 57 -2.34 5.98 -3.57
N SER A 58 -1.14 6.06 -3.04
CA SER A 58 -0.24 4.92 -2.97
C SER A 58 -0.62 3.94 -1.86
N PHE A 59 -1.43 4.32 -0.87
CA PHE A 59 -2.06 3.34 0.02
C PHE A 59 -2.99 2.36 -0.71
N TRP A 60 -3.49 2.74 -1.88
CA TRP A 60 -4.24 1.88 -2.80
C TRP A 60 -3.38 1.34 -3.96
N ARG A 61 -2.06 1.60 -3.97
CA ARG A 61 -1.10 0.96 -4.88
C ARG A 61 -0.93 -0.50 -4.49
N GLY A 62 -1.77 -1.29 -5.13
CA GLY A 62 -1.96 -2.73 -5.08
C GLY A 62 -3.09 -3.11 -6.04
N ASN A 63 -4.10 -2.23 -6.16
CA ASN A 63 -5.11 -2.29 -7.23
C ASN A 63 -4.60 -1.67 -8.55
N GLN A 64 -3.81 -0.59 -8.49
CA GLN A 64 -3.26 0.08 -9.68
C GLN A 64 -2.06 -0.63 -10.32
N ALA A 65 -1.24 -1.34 -9.55
CA ALA A 65 -0.11 -2.11 -10.09
C ALA A 65 -0.58 -3.31 -10.94
N ASN A 66 -1.72 -3.93 -10.59
CA ASN A 66 -2.37 -4.92 -11.46
C ASN A 66 -2.91 -4.28 -12.74
N VAL A 67 -3.53 -3.09 -12.67
CA VAL A 67 -4.03 -2.38 -13.87
C VAL A 67 -2.90 -1.95 -14.81
N ILE A 68 -1.78 -1.46 -14.27
CA ILE A 68 -0.62 -1.05 -15.08
C ILE A 68 0.13 -2.26 -15.65
N ARG A 69 0.14 -3.41 -14.95
CA ARG A 69 0.71 -4.66 -15.49
C ARG A 69 -0.17 -5.33 -16.56
N TYR A 70 -1.49 -5.14 -16.50
CA TYR A 70 -2.41 -5.60 -17.56
C TYR A 70 -2.34 -4.74 -18.83
N PHE A 71 -2.01 -3.45 -18.70
CA PHE A 71 -1.94 -2.53 -19.83
C PHE A 71 -0.94 -2.93 -20.95
N PRO A 72 0.27 -3.45 -20.66
CA PRO A 72 1.20 -3.89 -21.70
C PRO A 72 0.98 -5.34 -22.18
N THR A 73 -0.01 -6.08 -21.64
CA THR A 73 -0.36 -7.42 -22.17
C THR A 73 -1.49 -7.39 -23.22
N GLN A 74 -2.01 -6.20 -23.55
CA GLN A 74 -3.02 -5.99 -24.60
C GLN A 74 -2.52 -5.07 -25.72
N VAL A 75 -1.22 -5.09 -26.00
CA VAL A 75 -0.66 -4.55 -27.25
C VAL A 75 0.17 -5.62 -27.94
#